data_AF-A0A0B1S1S4-F1
#
_entry.id   AF-A0A0B1S1S4-F1
#
_cell.length_a   1.000
_cell.length_b   1.000
_cell.length_c   1.000
_cell.angle_alpha   90.00
_cell.angle_beta   90.00
_cell.angle_gamma   90.00
#
_symmetry.space_group_name_H-M   'P 1'
#
loop_
_entity.id
_entity.type
_entity.pdbx_description
1 polymer ?
#
loop_
_entity_poly.entity_id
_entity_poly.type
_entity_poly.pdbx_seq_one_letter_code
_entity_poly.pdbx_strand_id
1 'polypeptide(L)'
;MHSRENLSALFLGDLPVTSNSPTASCVSLILPKQRLAIAASYSGDSPYRDPFPAVALRELPSFSVVNSGSLEGEAAVFLRAEVRSSFDVQYLSIFHHQHYVYIAAVQSQDTRKTRGAPRAAKLLRFCDNDTR
;
A
#
# COMPACT_ATOMS: atom_id res chain seq x y z
N MET A 1 -6.58 1.13 -16.03
CA MET A 1 -6.92 -0.27 -16.38
C MET A 1 -6.73 -0.44 -17.88
N HIS A 2 -6.19 -1.56 -18.34
CA HIS A 2 -5.92 -1.79 -19.77
C HIS A 2 -6.61 -3.06 -20.27
N SER A 3 -6.94 -3.09 -21.56
CA SER A 3 -7.49 -4.28 -22.21
C SER A 3 -6.48 -5.42 -22.21
N ARG A 4 -6.95 -6.64 -21.97
CA ARG A 4 -6.11 -7.84 -22.07
C ARG A 4 -5.77 -8.21 -23.52
N GLU A 5 -6.56 -7.73 -24.48
CA GLU A 5 -6.42 -8.09 -25.89
C GLU A 5 -5.38 -7.22 -26.60
N ASN A 6 -5.32 -5.93 -26.28
CA ASN A 6 -4.50 -4.96 -27.01
C ASN A 6 -3.83 -3.90 -26.11
N LEU A 7 -3.93 -4.02 -24.79
CA LEU A 7 -3.36 -3.08 -23.82
C LEU A 7 -3.84 -1.62 -23.98
N SER A 8 -4.95 -1.39 -24.70
CA SER A 8 -5.53 -0.04 -24.77
C SER A 8 -6.05 0.39 -23.40
N ALA A 9 -5.98 1.68 -23.10
CA ALA A 9 -6.48 2.22 -21.84
C ALA A 9 -8.02 2.08 -21.80
N LEU A 10 -8.53 1.32 -20.84
CA LEU A 10 -9.96 1.19 -20.54
C LEU A 10 -10.41 2.16 -19.46
N PHE A 11 -9.50 2.51 -18.56
CA PHE A 11 -9.76 3.46 -17.47
C PHE A 11 -8.50 4.23 -17.13
N LEU A 12 -8.64 5.55 -17.08
CA LEU A 12 -7.63 6.50 -16.60
C LEU A 12 -8.20 7.16 -15.34
N GLY A 13 -7.45 7.06 -14.24
CA GLY A 13 -7.80 7.71 -12.98
C GLY A 13 -6.66 8.58 -12.52
N ASP A 14 -6.99 9.68 -11.85
CA ASP A 14 -6.02 10.70 -11.42
C ASP A 14 -5.57 10.51 -9.97
N LEU A 15 -6.09 9.47 -9.30
CA LEU A 15 -5.79 9.19 -7.90
C LEU A 15 -4.40 8.57 -7.76
N PRO A 16 -3.53 9.09 -6.87
CA PRO A 16 -2.26 8.45 -6.58
C PRO A 16 -2.47 7.12 -5.83
N VAL A 17 -1.96 6.04 -6.42
CA VAL A 17 -2.11 4.66 -5.90
C VAL A 17 -0.77 4.06 -5.44
N THR A 18 0.33 4.43 -6.11
CA THR A 18 1.67 3.90 -5.85
C THR A 18 2.69 5.02 -5.85
N SER A 19 3.85 4.74 -5.27
CA SER A 19 5.03 5.58 -5.41
C SER A 19 5.42 5.77 -6.88
N ASN A 20 5.88 6.98 -7.20
CA ASN A 20 6.50 7.36 -8.47
C ASN A 20 8.04 7.33 -8.44
N SER A 21 8.66 6.87 -7.35
CA SER A 21 10.12 6.73 -7.26
C SER A 21 10.56 5.38 -7.85
N PRO A 22 11.64 5.35 -8.65
CA PRO A 22 12.13 4.12 -9.28
C PRO A 22 12.71 3.11 -8.28
N THR A 23 13.06 3.55 -7.08
CA THR A 23 13.64 2.69 -6.03
C THR A 23 12.62 2.29 -4.96
N ALA A 24 11.41 2.85 -5.01
CA ALA A 24 10.35 2.52 -4.05
C ALA A 24 9.72 1.18 -4.41
N SER A 25 9.57 0.31 -3.41
CA SER A 25 8.93 -0.98 -3.62
C SER A 25 7.41 -0.85 -3.65
N CYS A 26 6.77 -1.64 -4.50
CA CYS A 26 5.32 -1.74 -4.57
C CYS A 26 4.92 -3.18 -4.86
N VAL A 27 4.00 -3.70 -4.07
CA VAL A 27 3.40 -5.02 -4.26
C VAL A 27 1.89 -4.88 -4.26
N SER A 28 1.21 -5.59 -5.15
CA SER A 28 -0.24 -5.55 -5.22
C SER A 28 -0.84 -6.90 -5.60
N LEU A 29 -2.09 -7.10 -5.21
CA LEU A 29 -2.87 -8.30 -5.48
C LEU A 29 -4.34 -7.92 -5.68
N ILE A 30 -4.94 -8.43 -6.77
CA ILE A 30 -6.38 -8.32 -6.98
C ILE A 30 -7.07 -9.42 -6.16
N LEU A 31 -8.02 -9.01 -5.34
CA LEU A 31 -8.84 -9.87 -4.49
C LEU A 31 -10.23 -10.09 -5.13
N PRO A 32 -10.99 -11.10 -4.64
CA PRO A 32 -12.40 -11.22 -4.98
C PRO A 32 -13.19 -9.92 -4.70
N LYS A 33 -14.36 -9.77 -5.34
CA LYS A 33 -15.22 -8.56 -5.27
C LYS A 33 -14.57 -7.29 -5.84
N GLN A 34 -13.62 -7.43 -6.78
CA GLN A 34 -12.97 -6.30 -7.45
C GLN A 34 -12.23 -5.36 -6.51
N ARG A 35 -11.57 -5.91 -5.48
CA ARG A 35 -10.73 -5.12 -4.58
C ARG A 35 -9.26 -5.27 -4.93
N LEU A 36 -8.48 -4.25 -4.63
CA LEU A 36 -7.03 -4.22 -4.79
C LEU A 36 -6.39 -4.10 -3.42
N ALA A 37 -5.68 -5.14 -2.98
CA ALA A 37 -4.74 -5.03 -1.89
C ALA A 37 -3.42 -4.48 -2.43
N ILE A 38 -2.90 -3.43 -1.82
CA ILE A 38 -1.65 -2.80 -2.26
C ILE A 38 -0.81 -2.38 -1.06
N ALA A 39 0.50 -2.50 -1.21
CA ALA A 39 1.47 -1.89 -0.33
C ALA A 39 2.56 -1.20 -1.13
N ALA A 40 2.86 0.04 -0.78
CA ALA A 40 3.80 0.88 -1.52
C ALA A 40 4.68 1.66 -0.56
N SER A 41 5.98 1.67 -0.81
CA SER A 41 6.94 2.44 -0.03
C SER A 41 6.66 3.93 -0.19
N TYR A 42 6.88 4.68 0.89
CA TYR A 42 6.86 6.14 0.83
C TYR A 42 8.01 6.64 -0.05
N SER A 43 7.76 7.60 -0.95
CA SER A 43 8.79 8.13 -1.86
C SER A 43 9.09 9.61 -1.76
N GLY A 44 8.66 10.30 -0.71
CA GLY A 44 9.04 11.70 -0.50
C GLY A 44 8.46 12.68 -1.53
N ASP A 45 7.53 12.23 -2.37
CA ASP A 45 7.09 12.99 -3.52
C ASP A 45 5.97 13.98 -3.16
N SER A 46 6.35 15.26 -3.20
CA SER A 46 5.53 16.47 -3.13
C SER A 46 4.85 16.78 -1.78
N PRO A 47 5.08 17.97 -1.18
CA PRO A 47 4.35 18.44 0.00
C PRO A 47 2.87 18.75 -0.29
N TYR A 48 2.46 18.73 -1.57
CA TYR A 48 1.10 19.01 -2.02
C TYR A 48 0.29 17.75 -2.33
N ARG A 49 0.86 16.55 -2.14
CA ARG A 49 0.15 15.28 -2.30
C ARG A 49 -0.27 14.77 -0.93
N ASP A 50 -1.54 14.38 -0.80
CA ASP A 50 -1.97 13.59 0.34
C ASP A 50 -1.11 12.32 0.42
N PRO A 51 -0.62 11.94 1.62
CA PRO A 51 0.14 10.71 1.75
C PRO A 51 -0.75 9.56 1.29
N PHE A 52 -0.31 8.83 0.27
CA PHE A 52 -0.95 7.56 -0.01
C PHE A 52 -0.58 6.59 1.12
N PRO A 53 -1.50 5.69 1.50
CA PRO A 53 -1.28 4.74 2.57
C PRO A 53 -0.16 3.75 2.22
N ALA A 54 0.56 3.31 3.26
CA ALA A 54 1.66 2.35 3.13
C ALA A 54 1.13 0.94 2.80
N VAL A 55 -0.03 0.59 3.36
CA VAL A 55 -0.81 -0.60 3.00
C VAL A 55 -2.28 -0.18 2.90
N ALA A 56 -2.99 -0.58 1.86
CA ALA A 56 -4.42 -0.30 1.75
C ALA A 56 -5.18 -1.36 0.95
N LEU A 57 -6.48 -1.41 1.23
CA LEU A 57 -7.49 -2.05 0.41
C LEU A 57 -8.22 -0.97 -0.39
N ARG A 58 -8.27 -1.11 -1.70
CA ARG A 58 -8.90 -0.15 -2.62
C ARG A 58 -9.99 -0.81 -3.46
N GLU A 59 -11.04 -0.07 -3.78
CA GLU A 59 -12.09 -0.53 -4.69
C GLU A 59 -11.63 -0.36 -6.15
N LEU A 60 -11.90 -1.34 -7.02
CA LEU A 60 -11.73 -1.19 -8.47
C LEU A 60 -13.09 -0.86 -9.12
N PRO A 61 -13.12 -0.03 -10.18
CA PRO A 61 -11.99 0.58 -10.87
C PRO A 61 -11.59 1.95 -10.32
N SER A 62 -12.26 2.50 -9.30
CA SER A 62 -12.03 3.89 -8.83
C SER A 62 -10.69 4.08 -8.12
N PHE A 63 -10.10 3.01 -7.60
CA PHE A 63 -8.92 2.99 -6.74
C PHE A 63 -9.06 3.75 -5.42
N SER A 64 -10.26 4.19 -5.05
CA SER A 64 -10.52 4.80 -3.74
C SER A 64 -10.23 3.79 -2.63
N VAL A 65 -9.65 4.25 -1.51
CA VAL A 65 -9.52 3.42 -0.31
C VAL A 65 -10.92 3.00 0.15
N VAL A 66 -11.07 1.73 0.54
CA VAL A 66 -12.36 1.24 1.05
C VAL A 66 -12.71 2.03 2.32
N ASN A 67 -13.93 2.57 2.36
CA ASN A 67 -14.43 3.44 3.44
C ASN A 67 -13.61 4.73 3.64
N SER A 68 -12.99 5.26 2.59
CA SER A 68 -12.22 6.51 2.70
C SER A 68 -13.05 7.66 3.28
N GLY A 69 -12.51 8.34 4.29
CA GLY A 69 -13.18 9.45 4.98
C GLY A 69 -14.24 9.02 6.01
N SER A 70 -14.41 7.72 6.26
CA SER A 70 -15.29 7.22 7.32
C SER A 70 -14.73 7.54 8.71
N LEU A 71 -15.60 8.03 9.61
CA LEU A 71 -15.26 8.23 11.03
C LEU A 71 -15.01 6.92 11.78
N GLU A 72 -15.52 5.80 11.26
CA GLU A 72 -15.34 4.47 11.86
C GLU A 72 -14.01 3.81 11.48
N GLY A 73 -13.24 4.44 10.58
CA GLY A 73 -12.00 3.90 10.03
C GLY A 73 -12.11 3.61 8.53
N GLU A 74 -10.96 3.71 7.87
CA GLU A 74 -10.77 3.37 6.46
C GLU A 74 -9.79 2.21 6.35
N ALA A 75 -9.91 1.38 5.31
CA ALA A 75 -9.10 0.17 5.15
C ALA A 75 -7.67 0.48 4.67
N ALA A 76 -6.95 1.28 5.45
CA ALA A 76 -5.64 1.79 5.11
C ALA A 76 -4.77 2.02 6.35
N VAL A 77 -3.48 1.74 6.20
CA VAL A 77 -2.46 1.95 7.21
C VAL A 77 -1.48 3.01 6.71
N PHE A 78 -1.33 4.07 7.49
CA PHE A 78 -0.42 5.17 7.19
C PHE A 78 0.79 5.14 8.11
N LEU A 79 1.96 5.43 7.55
CA LEU A 79 3.12 5.77 8.35
C LEU A 79 2.92 7.19 8.92
N ARG A 80 3.18 7.35 10.22
CA ARG A 80 3.09 8.67 10.87
C ARG A 80 4.00 9.67 10.18
N ALA A 81 3.53 10.92 10.04
CA ALA A 81 4.25 11.98 9.35
C ALA A 81 5.67 12.20 9.89
N GLU A 82 5.85 12.05 11.21
CA GLU A 82 7.14 12.20 11.91
C GLU A 82 8.21 11.19 11.49
N VAL A 83 7.80 9.99 11.06
CA VAL A 83 8.74 8.88 10.78
C VAL A 83 8.75 8.45 9.32
N ARG A 84 7.70 8.74 8.54
CA ARG A 84 7.53 8.22 7.17
C ARG A 84 8.70 8.50 6.21
N SER A 85 9.44 9.59 6.42
CA SER A 85 10.61 9.95 5.60
C SER A 85 11.89 9.20 5.98
N SER A 86 11.98 8.66 7.19
CA SER A 86 13.18 7.97 7.70
C SER A 86 12.94 6.48 7.94
N PHE A 87 11.69 6.06 8.08
CA PHE A 87 11.29 4.68 8.27
C PHE A 87 10.99 4.03 6.93
N ASP A 88 12.04 3.48 6.32
CA ASP A 88 11.93 2.76 5.05
C ASP A 88 11.36 1.35 5.25
N VAL A 89 10.32 1.04 4.49
CA VAL A 89 9.68 -0.27 4.42
C VAL A 89 9.78 -0.78 2.99
N GLN A 90 10.49 -1.89 2.82
CA GLN A 90 10.65 -2.56 1.54
C GLN A 90 9.69 -3.75 1.48
N TYR A 91 8.66 -3.65 0.66
CA TYR A 91 7.69 -4.71 0.39
C TYR A 91 8.24 -5.66 -0.67
N LEU A 92 8.32 -6.95 -0.34
CA LEU A 92 8.95 -7.97 -1.19
C LEU A 92 7.92 -8.80 -1.96
N SER A 93 6.84 -9.20 -1.29
CA SER A 93 5.80 -10.02 -1.90
C SER A 93 4.46 -9.82 -1.20
N ILE A 94 3.39 -10.08 -1.92
CA ILE A 94 2.02 -10.14 -1.41
C ILE A 94 1.35 -11.41 -1.88
N PHE A 95 0.58 -12.07 -1.01
CA PHE A 95 -0.21 -13.24 -1.38
C PHE A 95 -1.48 -13.33 -0.53
N HIS A 96 -2.48 -14.00 -1.08
CA HIS A 96 -3.74 -14.30 -0.39
C HIS A 96 -3.76 -15.78 -0.03
N HIS A 97 -4.16 -16.06 1.21
CA HIS A 97 -4.34 -17.42 1.68
C HIS A 97 -5.54 -17.48 2.62
N GLN A 98 -6.53 -18.29 2.24
CA GLN A 98 -7.82 -18.42 2.92
C GLN A 98 -8.56 -17.07 3.03
N HIS A 99 -8.64 -16.48 4.22
CA HIS A 99 -9.35 -15.22 4.49
C HIS A 99 -8.40 -14.05 4.75
N TYR A 100 -7.11 -14.23 4.46
CA TYR A 100 -6.07 -13.27 4.84
C TYR A 100 -5.18 -12.91 3.66
N VAL A 101 -4.77 -11.66 3.67
CA VAL A 101 -3.70 -11.13 2.83
C VAL A 101 -2.44 -11.04 3.67
N TYR A 102 -1.34 -11.53 3.12
CA TYR A 102 -0.03 -11.51 3.73
C TYR A 102 0.93 -10.69 2.87
N ILE A 103 1.75 -9.87 3.52
CA ILE A 103 2.78 -9.07 2.86
C ILE A 103 4.11 -9.30 3.56
N ALA A 104 5.09 -9.82 2.82
CA ALA A 104 6.46 -9.93 3.31
C ALA A 104 7.15 -8.57 3.13
N ALA A 105 7.73 -8.03 4.20
CA ALA A 105 8.38 -6.74 4.19
C ALA A 105 9.69 -6.76 4.99
N VAL A 106 10.65 -5.95 4.59
CA VAL A 106 11.88 -5.68 5.34
C VAL A 106 11.86 -4.22 5.77
N GLN A 107 12.04 -3.99 7.08
CA GLN A 107 12.00 -2.66 7.66
C GLN A 107 12.96 -2.55 8.85
N SER A 108 13.22 -1.33 9.30
CA SER A 108 13.98 -1.11 10.55
C SER A 108 13.27 -1.78 11.73
N GLN A 109 14.04 -2.39 12.65
CA GLN A 109 13.50 -2.91 13.91
C GLN A 109 13.01 -1.78 14.84
N ASP A 110 13.69 -0.63 14.82
CA ASP A 110 13.38 0.53 15.65
C ASP A 110 12.91 1.70 14.77
N THR A 111 11.74 2.25 15.10
CA THR A 111 11.13 3.40 14.42
C THR A 111 11.73 4.73 14.87
N ARG A 112 12.37 4.79 16.05
CA ARG A 112 13.01 6.00 16.62
C ARG A 112 14.50 6.10 16.30
N LYS A 113 15.15 4.97 15.96
CA LYS A 113 16.58 4.90 15.60
C LYS A 113 16.77 4.27 14.22
N THR A 114 16.11 4.79 13.20
CA THR A 114 16.13 4.22 11.84
C THR A 114 17.53 4.16 11.23
N ARG A 115 18.39 5.16 11.51
CA ARG A 115 19.78 5.18 11.03
C ARG A 115 20.65 4.22 11.86
N GLY A 116 21.05 3.11 11.26
CA GLY A 116 21.92 2.10 11.88
C GLY A 116 21.20 1.03 12.70
N ALA A 117 19.88 1.09 12.81
CA ALA A 117 19.13 -0.03 13.38
C ALA A 117 19.21 -1.28 12.49
N PRO A 118 19.30 -2.47 13.09
CA PRO A 118 19.17 -3.72 12.35
C PRO A 118 17.86 -3.75 11.56
N ARG A 119 17.91 -4.26 10.33
CA ARG A 119 16.70 -4.55 9.54
C ARG A 119 16.12 -5.89 9.98
N ALA A 120 14.81 -5.99 9.98
CA ALA A 120 14.09 -7.24 10.20
C ALA A 120 13.12 -7.52 9.07
N ALA A 121 13.06 -8.79 8.68
CA ALA A 121 11.96 -9.31 7.89
C ALA A 121 10.72 -9.45 8.79
N LYS A 122 9.58 -8.93 8.34
CA LYS A 122 8.29 -9.06 9.01
C LYS A 122 7.25 -9.55 8.01
N LEU A 123 6.27 -10.28 8.52
CA LEU A 123 5.09 -10.69 7.76
C LEU A 123 3.90 -9.88 8.26
N LEU A 124 3.41 -8.97 7.43
CA LEU A 124 2.20 -8.20 7.70
C LEU A 124 0.98 -9.04 7.31
N ARG A 125 -0.14 -8.88 8.02
CA ARG A 125 -1.37 -9.62 7.76
C ARG A 125 -2.61 -8.76 8.03
N PHE A 126 -3.60 -8.85 7.16
CA PHE A 126 -4.95 -8.35 7.41
C PHE A 126 -6.01 -9.30 6.82
N CYS A 127 -7.25 -9.23 7.31
CA CYS A 127 -8.36 -10.04 6.81
C CYS A 127 -8.95 -9.42 5.53
N ASP A 128 -9.29 -10.25 4.54
CA ASP A 128 -9.76 -9.77 3.23
C ASP A 128 -11.15 -9.10 3.24
N ASN A 129 -11.93 -9.36 4.29
CA ASN A 129 -13.22 -8.73 4.55
C ASN A 129 -13.13 -7.63 5.63
N ASP A 130 -11.93 -7.36 6.17
CA ASP A 130 -11.75 -6.21 7.04
C ASP A 130 -11.73 -4.93 6.19
N THR A 131 -12.68 -4.06 6.46
CA THR A 131 -12.87 -2.81 5.73
C THR A 131 -12.54 -1.59 6.60
N ARG A 132 -11.78 -1.79 7.67
CA ARG A 132 -11.40 -0.75 8.64
C ARG A 132 -9.91 -0.86 9.01
#